data_AF-A0A1S2CR63-F1
#
_entry.id   AF-A0A1S2CR63-F1
#
_cell.length_a   1.000
_cell.length_b   1.000
_cell.length_c   1.000
_cell.angle_alpha   90.00
_cell.angle_beta   90.00
_cell.angle_gamma   90.00
#
_symmetry.space_group_name_H-M   'P 1'
#
loop_
_entity.id
_entity.type
_entity.pdbx_description
1 polymer ?
#
loop_
_entity_poly.entity_id
_entity_poly.type
_entity_poly.pdbx_seq_one_letter_code
_entity_poly.pdbx_strand_id
1 'polypeptide(L)' 'MWLFLWRASLLYVFPLLMWAYCRIKDIEFAELDTGVNTHKWVVLAAYLIYVVLWILVNRYLELFLRQRSRK' A
#
# COMPACT_ATOMS: atom_id res chain seq x y z
N MET A 1 10.83 -15.93 -3.11
CA MET A 1 9.76 -15.23 -3.84
C MET A 1 8.83 -14.43 -2.93
N TRP A 2 8.23 -15.01 -1.89
CA TRP A 2 7.26 -14.31 -1.04
C TRP A 2 7.78 -13.03 -0.35
N LEU A 3 9.03 -13.03 0.16
CA LEU A 3 9.64 -11.82 0.73
C LEU A 3 9.90 -10.71 -0.31
N PHE A 4 10.15 -11.10 -1.56
CA PHE A 4 10.30 -10.15 -2.65
C PHE A 4 8.96 -9.51 -2.99
N LEU A 5 7.89 -10.31 -3.13
CA LEU A 5 6.54 -9.80 -3.35
C LEU A 5 6.07 -8.93 -2.19
N TRP A 6 6.42 -9.29 -0.95
CA TRP A 6 6.15 -8.47 0.23
C TRP A 6 6.83 -7.10 0.14
N ARG A 7 8.10 -7.02 -0.27
CA ARG A 7 8.78 -5.73 -0.46
C ARG A 7 8.23 -4.95 -1.66
N ALA A 8 7.98 -5.64 -2.76
CA ALA A 8 7.43 -5.06 -3.98
C ALA A 8 5.97 -4.57 -3.80
N SER A 9 5.26 -5.05 -2.78
CA SER A 9 3.90 -4.61 -2.47
C SER A 9 3.79 -3.10 -2.25
N LEU A 10 4.83 -2.44 -1.72
CA LEU A 10 4.87 -0.98 -1.58
C LEU A 10 4.68 -0.28 -2.92
N LEU A 11 5.25 -0.83 -3.99
CA LEU A 11 5.09 -0.30 -5.34
C LEU A 11 3.71 -0.61 -5.92
N TYR A 12 3.24 -1.86 -5.78
CA TYR A 12 2.02 -2.33 -6.46
C TYR A 12 0.73 -1.90 -5.78
N VAL A 13 0.75 -1.67 -4.47
CA VAL A 13 -0.45 -1.30 -3.71
C VAL A 13 -0.91 0.11 -4.07
N PHE A 14 0.01 1.02 -4.41
CA PHE A 14 -0.39 2.38 -4.78
C PHE A 14 -1.27 2.44 -6.04
N PRO A 15 -0.88 1.87 -7.21
CA PRO A 15 -1.77 1.78 -8.38
C PRO A 15 -3.07 1.03 -8.09
N LEU A 16 -3.02 -0.01 -7.25
CA LEU A 16 -4.19 -0.80 -6.88
C LEU A 16 -5.18 0.02 -6.05
N LEU A 17 -4.70 0.85 -5.12
CA LEU A 17 -5.51 1.78 -4.34
C LEU A 17 -6.16 2.84 -5.24
N MET A 18 -5.42 3.40 -6.20
CA MET A 18 -5.99 4.34 -7.17
C MET A 18 -7.12 3.68 -7.97
N TRP A 19 -6.86 2.50 -8.53
CA TRP A 19 -7.86 1.76 -9.30
C TRP A 19 -9.10 1.40 -8.47
N ALA A 20 -8.90 0.88 -7.26
CA ALA A 20 -9.99 0.53 -6.36
C ALA A 20 -10.81 1.77 -5.96
N TYR A 21 -10.14 2.89 -5.67
CA TYR A 21 -10.80 4.14 -5.33
C TYR A 21 -11.68 4.64 -6.49
N CYS A 22 -11.15 4.69 -7.71
CA CYS A 22 -11.90 5.06 -8.90
C CYS A 22 -13.12 4.16 -9.08
N ARG A 23 -12.97 2.85 -8.89
CA ARG A 23 -14.08 1.88 -9.00
C ARG A 23 -15.15 2.02 -7.92
N ILE A 24 -14.77 2.34 -6.68
CA ILE A 24 -15.71 2.52 -5.58
C ILE A 24 -16.48 3.84 -5.72
N LYS A 25 -15.81 4.87 -6.23
CA LYS A 25 -16.40 6.21 -6.41
C LYS A 25 -17.06 6.41 -7.77
N ASP A 26 -16.93 5.44 -8.67
CA ASP A 26 -17.40 5.49 -10.05
C ASP A 26 -16.92 6.74 -10.80
N ILE A 27 -15.64 7.09 -10.58
CA ILE A 27 -14.97 8.22 -11.22
C ILE A 27 -13.90 7.74 -12.19
N GLU A 28 -13.61 8.56 -13.20
CA GLU A 28 -12.50 8.29 -14.10
C GLU A 28 -11.15 8.60 -13.45
N PHE A 29 -10.09 7.95 -13.92
CA PHE A 29 -8.72 8.27 -13.51
C PHE A 29 -8.35 9.73 -13.81
N ALA A 30 -8.87 10.29 -14.91
CA ALA A 30 -8.69 11.70 -15.24
C ALA A 30 -9.27 12.62 -14.16
N GLU A 31 -10.40 12.26 -13.57
CA GLU A 31 -11.04 13.02 -12.48
C GLU A 31 -10.31 12.86 -11.15
N LEU A 32 -9.70 11.69 -10.88
CA LEU A 32 -8.78 11.52 -9.75
C LEU A 32 -7.55 12.44 -9.87
N ASP A 33 -7.02 12.61 -11.09
CA ASP A 33 -5.82 13.42 -11.35
C ASP A 33 -6.10 14.92 -11.50
N THR A 34 -7.23 15.30 -12.08
CA THR A 34 -7.59 16.72 -12.35
C THR A 34 -8.60 17.29 -11.36
N GLY A 35 -9.37 16.43 -10.69
CA GLY A 35 -10.45 16.82 -9.80
C GLY A 35 -9.99 17.31 -8.44
N VAL A 36 -10.98 17.53 -7.55
CA VAL A 36 -10.79 18.13 -6.23
C VAL A 36 -9.68 17.41 -5.45
N ASN A 37 -8.75 18.19 -4.89
CA ASN A 37 -7.60 17.69 -4.12
C ASN A 37 -7.96 16.62 -3.08
N THR A 38 -9.20 16.62 -2.58
CA THR A 38 -9.75 15.62 -1.67
C THR A 38 -9.56 14.18 -2.17
N HIS A 39 -9.78 13.87 -3.46
CA HIS A 39 -9.62 12.50 -3.97
C HIS A 39 -8.18 12.01 -3.83
N LYS A 40 -7.22 12.88 -4.17
CA LYS A 40 -5.78 12.62 -4.01
C LYS A 40 -5.40 12.42 -2.55
N TRP A 41 -5.90 13.27 -1.66
CA TRP A 41 -5.65 13.16 -0.23
C TRP A 41 -6.19 11.86 0.38
N VAL A 42 -7.35 11.39 -0.07
CA VAL A 42 -7.91 10.11 0.40
C VAL A 42 -7.06 8.92 -0.05
N VAL A 43 -6.66 8.87 -1.32
CA VAL A 43 -5.80 7.79 -1.83
C VAL A 43 -4.43 7.83 -1.15
N LEU A 44 -3.86 9.03 -0.97
CA LEU A 44 -2.59 9.20 -0.26
C LEU A 44 -2.69 8.74 1.20
N ALA A 45 -3.74 9.14 1.91
CA ALA A 45 -3.95 8.72 3.30
C ALA A 45 -4.09 7.19 3.41
N ALA A 46 -4.85 6.57 2.50
CA ALA A 46 -4.97 5.11 2.45
C ALA A 46 -3.62 4.43 2.21
N TYR A 47 -2.80 4.98 1.30
CA TYR A 47 -1.46 4.46 1.05
C TYR A 47 -0.52 4.64 2.25
N LEU A 48 -0.57 5.78 2.94
CA LEU A 48 0.24 6.01 4.14
C LEU A 48 -0.15 5.05 5.27
N ILE A 49 -1.44 4.78 5.47
CA ILE A 49 -1.91 3.75 6.41
C ILE A 49 -1.33 2.39 6.04
N TYR A 50 -1.38 2.03 4.76
CA TYR A 50 -0.77 0.80 4.28
C TYR A 50 0.73 0.73 4.58
N VAL A 51 1.49 1.79 4.30
CA VAL A 51 2.94 1.85 4.58
C VAL A 51 3.22 1.67 6.08
N VAL A 52 2.45 2.31 6.96
CA VAL A 52 2.61 2.15 8.41
C VAL A 52 2.36 0.69 8.82
N LEU A 53 1.28 0.08 8.33
CA LEU A 53 0.99 -1.34 8.58
C LEU A 53 2.11 -2.24 8.04
N TRP A 54 2.61 -1.95 6.84
CA TRP A 54 3.72 -2.68 6.23
C TRP A 54 4.97 -2.62 7.10
N ILE A 55 5.34 -1.44 7.62
CA ILE A 55 6.50 -1.27 8.51
C ILE A 55 6.34 -2.09 9.79
N LEU A 56 5.16 -2.03 10.42
CA LEU A 56 4.87 -2.79 11.63
C LEU A 56 5.00 -4.29 11.38
N VAL A 57 4.35 -4.81 10.33
CA VAL A 57 4.39 -6.23 9.97
C VAL A 57 5.82 -6.66 9.57
N ASN A 58 6.54 -5.84 8.80
CA ASN A 58 7.91 -6.14 8.38
C ASN A 58 8.84 -6.27 9.59
N ARG A 59 8.69 -5.39 10.59
CA ARG A 59 9.44 -5.50 11.85
C ARG A 59 9.19 -6.83 12.56
N TYR A 60 7.95 -7.26 12.68
CA TYR A 60 7.62 -8.56 13.30
C TYR A 60 8.16 -9.74 12.48
N LEU A 61 8.06 -9.67 11.15
CA LEU A 61 8.55 -10.70 10.25
C LEU A 61 10.07 -10.88 10.37
N GLU A 62 10.83 -9.78 10.43
CA GLU A 62 12.28 -9.82 10.62
C GLU A 62 12.68 -10.41 11.97
N LEU A 63 11.98 -10.05 13.05
CA LEU A 63 12.21 -10.63 14.37
C LEU A 63 11.97 -12.14 14.37
N PHE A 64 10.87 -12.58 13.74
CA PHE A 64 10.53 -14.00 13.63
C PHE A 64 11.57 -14.79 12.80
N LEU A 65 12.00 -14.24 11.66
CA LEU A 65 13.02 -14.88 10.82
C LEU A 65 14.38 -14.97 11.52
N ARG A 66 14.78 -13.94 12.29
CA ARG A 66 16.00 -13.97 13.10
C ARG A 66 15.96 -15.05 14.18
N GLN A 67 14.81 -15.25 14.83
CA GLN A 67 14.63 -16.32 15.81
C GLN A 67 14.74 -17.70 15.18
N ARG A 68 14.17 -17.89 13.98
CA ARG A 68 14.25 -19.16 13.25
C ARG A 68 15.66 -19.50 12.76
N SER A 69 16.46 -18.50 12.40
CA SER A 69 17.84 -18.68 11.92
C SER A 69 18.84 -19.06 13.03
N ARG A 70 18.50 -18.84 14.31
CA ARG A 70 19.36 -19.18 15.46
C ARG A 70 19.13 -20.59 16.03
N LYS A 71 18.17 -21.35 15.48
CA LYS A 71 17.94 -22.77 15.79
C LYS A 71 18.44 -23.61 14.64
#